data_AF-A0A4P8C8A8-F1
#
_entry.id   AF-A0A4P8C8A8-F1
#
_cell.length_a   1.000
_cell.length_b   1.000
_cell.length_c   1.000
_cell.angle_alpha   90.00
_cell.angle_beta   90.00
_cell.angle_gamma   90.00
#
_symmetry.space_group_name_H-M   'P 1'
#
loop_
_entity.id
_entity.type
_entity.pdbx_description
1 polymer ?
#
loop_
_entity_poly.entity_id
_entity_poly.type
_entity_poly.pdbx_seq_one_letter_code
_entity_poly.pdbx_strand_id
1 'polypeptide(L)'
;MLQLSSNIGWKKGAENALKNKIHSHSFVVNPDEFSCDTQFLKCPITLCVPEKGVFVKNALNSNICTLYDKSAFMNLTREHLPHPLSREKIVKEMIIERNMCYFDTISQHFIIMDADQQKQHCK
;
A
#
# COMPACT_ATOMS: atom_id res chain seq x y z
N MET A 1 -22.44 -32.72 0.62
CA MET A 1 -21.71 -31.93 -0.40
C MET A 1 -22.18 -30.47 -0.35
N LEU A 2 -21.88 -29.70 0.72
CA LEU A 2 -22.48 -28.35 0.96
C LEU A 2 -21.48 -27.25 1.40
N GLN A 3 -20.17 -27.46 1.35
CA GLN A 3 -19.19 -26.46 1.85
C GLN A 3 -18.61 -25.48 0.80
N LEU A 4 -19.04 -25.56 -0.46
CA LEU A 4 -18.46 -24.75 -1.55
C LEU A 4 -18.99 -23.31 -1.60
N SER A 5 -20.25 -23.08 -1.25
CA SER A 5 -20.90 -21.75 -1.35
C SER A 5 -20.37 -20.75 -0.33
N SER A 6 -20.14 -21.19 0.91
CA SER A 6 -19.61 -20.33 1.98
C SER A 6 -18.20 -19.81 1.65
N ASN A 7 -17.34 -20.66 1.09
CA ASN A 7 -15.96 -20.28 0.76
C ASN A 7 -15.87 -19.26 -0.39
N ILE A 8 -16.81 -19.27 -1.33
CA ILE A 8 -16.89 -18.29 -2.43
C ILE A 8 -17.28 -16.90 -1.90
N GLY A 9 -18.25 -16.83 -0.99
CA GLY A 9 -18.73 -15.56 -0.44
C GLY A 9 -17.67 -14.81 0.35
N TRP A 10 -16.91 -15.53 1.19
CA TRP A 10 -15.86 -14.96 2.04
C TRP A 10 -14.67 -14.44 1.23
N LYS A 11 -14.25 -15.19 0.19
CA LYS A 11 -13.19 -14.74 -0.73
C LYS A 11 -13.59 -13.45 -1.46
N LYS A 12 -14.83 -13.39 -1.97
CA LYS A 12 -15.37 -12.20 -2.64
C LYS A 12 -15.47 -10.99 -1.69
N GLY A 13 -15.85 -11.21 -0.44
CA GLY A 13 -15.88 -10.17 0.60
C GLY A 13 -14.50 -9.59 0.90
N ALA A 14 -13.50 -10.45 1.07
CA ALA A 14 -12.12 -10.04 1.33
C ALA A 14 -11.50 -9.26 0.15
N GLU A 15 -11.74 -9.70 -1.08
CA GLU A 15 -11.30 -8.99 -2.29
C GLU A 15 -11.93 -7.60 -2.41
N ASN A 16 -13.23 -7.48 -2.15
CA ASN A 16 -13.92 -6.19 -2.15
C ASN A 16 -13.35 -5.26 -1.07
N ALA A 17 -13.08 -5.78 0.13
CA ALA A 17 -12.47 -4.99 1.21
C ALA A 17 -11.08 -4.47 0.82
N LEU A 18 -10.25 -5.29 0.17
CA LEU A 18 -8.95 -4.86 -0.35
C LEU A 18 -9.09 -3.74 -1.39
N LYS A 19 -9.95 -3.93 -2.41
CA LYS A 19 -10.18 -2.93 -3.46
C LYS A 19 -10.70 -1.61 -2.88
N ASN A 20 -11.64 -1.67 -1.93
CA ASN A 20 -12.16 -0.50 -1.24
C ASN A 20 -11.08 0.21 -0.42
N LYS A 21 -10.18 -0.55 0.21
CA LYS A 21 -9.06 0.03 0.97
C LYS A 21 -8.06 0.73 0.06
N ILE A 22 -7.68 0.12 -1.08
CA ILE A 22 -6.85 0.78 -2.09
C ILE A 22 -7.52 2.07 -2.59
N HIS A 23 -8.83 2.04 -2.85
CA HIS A 23 -9.54 3.22 -3.33
C HIS A 23 -9.54 4.35 -2.29
N SER A 24 -9.93 4.05 -1.05
CA SER A 24 -10.04 5.04 0.02
C SER A 24 -8.72 5.61 0.52
N HIS A 25 -7.62 4.85 0.41
CA HIS A 25 -6.29 5.27 0.87
C HIS A 25 -5.40 5.79 -0.29
N SER A 26 -5.94 5.82 -1.52
CA SER A 26 -5.24 6.43 -2.65
C SER A 26 -5.34 7.96 -2.62
N PHE A 27 -4.28 8.63 -3.01
CA PHE A 27 -4.16 10.09 -2.94
C PHE A 27 -3.48 10.66 -4.19
N VAL A 28 -3.70 11.94 -4.48
CA VAL A 28 -2.98 12.64 -5.54
C VAL A 28 -1.53 12.83 -5.10
N VAL A 29 -0.57 12.40 -5.90
CA VAL A 29 0.84 12.54 -5.56
C VAL A 29 1.33 13.89 -6.05
N ASN A 30 1.71 14.74 -5.10
CA ASN A 30 2.42 15.97 -5.35
C ASN A 30 3.87 15.80 -4.90
N PRO A 31 4.86 15.72 -5.81
CA PRO A 31 6.26 15.52 -5.44
C PRO A 31 6.81 16.56 -4.46
N ASP A 32 6.31 17.80 -4.53
CA ASP A 32 6.76 18.91 -3.68
C ASP A 32 6.36 18.74 -2.20
N GLU A 33 5.43 17.82 -1.90
CA GLU A 33 5.03 17.49 -0.53
C GLU A 33 5.93 16.44 0.13
N PHE A 34 6.89 15.88 -0.60
CA PHE A 34 7.82 14.87 -0.10
C PHE A 34 9.20 15.46 0.13
N SER A 35 9.85 15.05 1.21
CA SER A 35 11.22 15.46 1.56
C SER A 35 12.31 14.70 0.77
N CYS A 36 11.94 14.00 -0.30
CA CYS A 36 12.81 13.12 -1.05
C CYS A 36 12.79 13.41 -2.56
N ASP A 37 13.84 12.97 -3.24
CA ASP A 37 13.92 13.08 -4.69
C ASP A 37 12.81 12.28 -5.38
N THR A 38 12.38 12.76 -6.55
CA THR A 38 11.35 12.10 -7.37
C THR A 38 11.67 10.65 -7.73
N GLN A 39 12.95 10.25 -7.70
CA GLN A 39 13.36 8.86 -7.92
C GLN A 39 12.76 7.89 -6.89
N PHE A 40 12.59 8.33 -5.64
CA PHE A 40 11.98 7.51 -4.57
C PHE A 40 10.45 7.44 -4.67
N LEU A 41 9.84 8.32 -5.48
CA LEU A 41 8.39 8.35 -5.74
C LEU A 41 7.98 7.53 -6.95
N LYS A 42 8.94 6.96 -7.70
CA LYS A 42 8.63 6.15 -8.87
C LYS A 42 7.96 4.84 -8.45
N CYS A 43 6.80 4.58 -9.01
CA CYS A 43 6.13 3.30 -8.83
C CYS A 43 6.99 2.17 -9.43
N PRO A 44 7.27 1.08 -8.70
CA PRO A 44 8.07 -0.03 -9.23
C PRO A 44 7.47 -0.77 -10.41
N ILE A 45 6.16 -0.63 -10.65
CA ILE A 45 5.44 -1.29 -11.76
C ILE A 45 5.51 -0.44 -13.02
N THR A 46 5.20 0.85 -12.91
CA THR A 46 5.09 1.77 -14.07
C THR A 46 6.40 2.49 -14.37
N LEU A 47 7.34 2.49 -13.43
CA LEU A 47 8.62 3.20 -13.48
C LEU A 47 8.49 4.74 -13.60
N CYS A 48 7.31 5.26 -13.29
CA CYS A 48 6.97 6.69 -13.31
C CYS A 48 6.47 7.15 -11.93
N VAL A 49 6.56 8.45 -11.67
CA VAL A 49 5.85 9.06 -10.53
C VAL A 49 4.36 9.03 -10.84
N PRO A 50 3.52 8.34 -10.04
CA PRO A 50 2.11 8.20 -10.35
C PRO A 50 1.33 9.47 -10.05
N GLU A 51 0.35 9.86 -10.87
CA GLU A 51 -0.55 10.97 -10.54
C GLU A 51 -1.42 10.66 -9.32
N LYS A 52 -1.87 9.41 -9.21
CA LYS A 52 -2.63 8.90 -8.07
C LYS A 52 -1.94 7.67 -7.49
N GLY A 53 -1.43 7.83 -6.28
CA GLY A 53 -0.62 6.85 -5.59
C GLY A 53 -1.36 6.14 -4.46
N VAL A 54 -0.81 5.01 -4.02
CA VAL A 54 -1.18 4.32 -2.78
C VAL A 54 0.10 3.78 -2.13
N PHE A 55 0.22 3.95 -0.80
CA PHE A 55 1.31 3.34 -0.05
C PHE A 55 0.97 1.89 0.30
N VAL A 56 1.93 1.00 0.06
CA VAL A 56 1.79 -0.44 0.30
C VAL A 56 3.01 -0.96 1.05
N LYS A 57 2.80 -1.72 2.13
CA LYS A 57 3.89 -2.44 2.81
C LYS A 57 4.65 -3.34 1.84
N ASN A 58 5.98 -3.37 1.95
CA ASN A 58 6.81 -4.22 1.09
C ASN A 58 6.57 -5.73 1.32
N ALA A 59 6.14 -6.09 2.52
CA ALA A 59 5.70 -7.41 2.97
C ALA A 59 4.70 -7.23 4.14
N LEU A 60 3.90 -8.24 4.49
CA LEU A 60 2.87 -8.13 5.53
C LEU A 60 3.42 -7.60 6.87
N ASN A 61 4.59 -8.10 7.26
CA ASN A 61 5.28 -7.75 8.50
C ASN A 61 6.36 -6.67 8.31
N SER A 62 6.42 -6.02 7.14
CA SER A 62 7.37 -4.94 6.90
C SER A 62 6.90 -3.64 7.54
N ASN A 63 7.85 -2.90 8.11
CA ASN A 63 7.71 -1.50 8.50
C ASN A 63 8.07 -0.53 7.36
N ILE A 64 8.49 -1.04 6.20
CA ILE A 64 8.78 -0.25 5.00
C ILE A 64 7.57 -0.33 4.08
N CYS A 65 7.16 0.82 3.54
CA CYS A 65 6.18 0.89 2.48
C CYS A 65 6.80 1.41 1.18
N THR A 66 6.11 1.23 0.06
CA THR A 66 6.48 1.78 -1.24
C THR A 66 5.26 2.43 -1.88
N LEU A 67 5.50 3.54 -2.60
CA LEU A 67 4.47 4.21 -3.39
C LEU A 67 4.21 3.43 -4.68
N TYR A 68 2.96 3.06 -4.93
CA TYR A 68 2.54 2.46 -6.19
C TYR A 68 1.52 3.33 -6.90
N ASP A 69 1.52 3.26 -8.24
CA ASP A 69 0.41 3.72 -9.04
C ASP A 69 -0.87 2.95 -8.65
N LYS A 70 -1.94 3.69 -8.34
CA LYS A 70 -3.20 3.11 -7.89
C LYS A 70 -3.75 2.10 -8.91
N SER A 71 -3.75 2.43 -10.19
CA SER A 71 -4.36 1.61 -11.23
C SER A 71 -3.53 0.37 -11.51
N ALA A 72 -2.21 0.52 -11.59
CA ALA A 72 -1.28 -0.59 -11.76
C ALA A 72 -1.39 -1.59 -10.59
N PHE A 73 -1.37 -1.10 -9.34
CA PHE A 73 -1.50 -1.96 -8.17
C PHE A 73 -2.88 -2.61 -8.06
N MET A 74 -3.95 -1.87 -8.40
CA MET A 74 -5.30 -2.43 -8.47
C MET A 74 -5.40 -3.57 -9.48
N ASN A 75 -4.72 -3.49 -10.63
CA ASN A 75 -4.71 -4.57 -11.61
C ASN A 75 -4.08 -5.85 -11.06
N LEU A 76 -3.00 -5.76 -10.28
CA LEU A 76 -2.43 -6.94 -9.59
C LEU A 76 -3.48 -7.65 -8.74
N THR A 77 -4.29 -6.89 -7.99
CA THR A 77 -5.36 -7.48 -7.16
C THR A 77 -6.52 -8.07 -7.96
N ARG A 78 -6.78 -7.55 -9.17
CA ARG A 78 -7.84 -8.07 -10.07
C ARG A 78 -7.40 -9.35 -10.75
N GLU A 79 -6.12 -9.46 -11.08
CA GLU A 79 -5.50 -10.62 -11.74
C GLU A 79 -4.96 -11.65 -10.74
N HIS A 80 -5.21 -11.45 -9.44
CA HIS A 80 -4.72 -12.32 -8.36
C HIS A 80 -3.21 -12.53 -8.37
N LEU A 81 -2.46 -11.53 -8.86
CA LEU A 81 -1.01 -11.55 -8.89
C LEU A 81 -0.43 -11.27 -7.50
N PRO A 82 0.73 -11.86 -7.17
CA PRO A 82 1.37 -11.64 -5.89
C PRO A 82 1.96 -10.23 -5.78
N HIS A 83 2.27 -9.81 -4.56
CA HIS A 83 2.93 -8.55 -4.29
C HIS A 83 4.27 -8.46 -5.08
N PRO A 84 4.58 -7.33 -5.76
CA PRO A 84 5.74 -7.24 -6.65
C PRO A 84 7.09 -7.52 -5.98
N LEU A 85 7.24 -7.11 -4.72
CA LEU A 85 8.49 -7.27 -3.95
C LEU A 85 8.52 -8.61 -3.20
N SER A 86 7.71 -8.77 -2.14
CA SER A 86 7.70 -9.97 -1.30
C SER A 86 7.15 -11.25 -1.94
N ARG A 87 6.44 -11.15 -3.08
CA ARG A 87 5.69 -12.27 -3.69
C ARG A 87 4.56 -12.84 -2.81
N GLU A 88 4.24 -12.20 -1.69
CA GLU A 88 3.13 -12.58 -0.82
C GLU A 88 1.77 -12.32 -1.48
N LYS A 89 0.72 -12.99 -0.99
CA LYS A 89 -0.65 -12.62 -1.36
C LYS A 89 -0.93 -11.20 -0.88
N ILE A 90 -1.41 -10.34 -1.78
CA ILE A 90 -1.80 -8.98 -1.43
C ILE A 90 -3.04 -9.03 -0.53
N VAL A 91 -2.95 -8.42 0.65
CA VAL A 91 -4.04 -8.32 1.63
C VAL A 91 -4.25 -6.87 2.06
N LYS A 92 -5.43 -6.55 2.60
CA LYS A 92 -5.83 -5.16 2.89
C LYS A 92 -4.94 -4.50 3.96
N GLU A 93 -4.33 -5.29 4.83
CA GLU A 93 -3.42 -4.88 5.90
C GLU A 93 -2.09 -4.33 5.35
N MET A 94 -1.76 -4.64 4.09
CA MET A 94 -0.61 -4.05 3.40
C MET A 94 -0.89 -2.62 2.93
N ILE A 95 -2.15 -2.19 2.83
CA ILE A 95 -2.50 -0.85 2.33
C ILE A 95 -2.42 0.17 3.47
N ILE A 96 -1.57 1.16 3.30
CA ILE A 96 -1.25 2.17 4.31
C ILE A 96 -1.85 3.52 3.92
N GLU A 97 -2.32 4.25 4.92
CA GLU A 97 -2.82 5.61 4.74
C GLU A 97 -1.66 6.57 4.43
N ARG A 98 -1.90 7.58 3.59
CA ARG A 98 -0.89 8.58 3.20
C ARG A 98 -0.07 9.09 4.39
N ASN A 99 -0.76 9.47 5.45
CA ASN A 99 -0.14 10.12 6.60
C ASN A 99 0.55 9.15 7.56
N MET A 100 0.49 7.84 7.30
CA MET A 100 1.12 6.81 8.15
C MET A 100 2.44 6.28 7.57
N CYS A 101 2.87 6.75 6.40
CA CYS A 101 4.15 6.36 5.81
C CYS A 101 4.94 7.59 5.34
N TYR A 102 6.15 7.76 5.85
CA TYR A 102 6.98 8.95 5.64
C TYR A 102 8.37 8.56 5.17
N PHE A 103 9.03 9.47 4.45
CA PHE A 103 10.39 9.21 4.01
C PHE A 103 11.37 9.43 5.15
N ASP A 104 12.09 8.38 5.55
CA ASP A 104 13.23 8.48 6.44
C ASP A 104 14.49 8.76 5.63
N THR A 105 15.08 9.94 5.86
CA THR A 105 16.27 10.39 5.14
C THR A 105 17.53 9.61 5.53
N ILE A 106 17.53 8.93 6.68
CA ILE A 106 18.69 8.15 7.13
C ILE A 106 18.74 6.82 6.37
N SER A 107 17.65 6.05 6.38
CA SER A 107 17.57 4.78 5.67
C SER A 107 17.25 4.90 4.19
N GLN A 108 16.81 6.09 3.74
CA GLN A 108 16.34 6.36 2.37
C GLN A 108 15.17 5.46 1.95
N HIS A 109 14.27 5.19 2.90
CA HIS A 109 13.08 4.39 2.70
C HIS A 109 11.84 5.10 3.25
N PHE A 110 10.67 4.75 2.70
CA PHE A 110 9.42 5.12 3.34
C PHE A 110 9.13 4.17 4.50
N ILE A 111 9.06 4.70 5.72
CA ILE A 111 8.83 3.95 6.96
C ILE A 111 7.43 4.24 7.48
N ILE A 112 6.80 3.22 8.03
CA ILE A 112 5.46 3.29 8.62
C ILE A 112 5.57 3.76 10.06
N MET A 113 4.79 4.77 10.45
CA MET A 113 4.68 5.17 11.85
C MET A 113 4.01 4.05 12.65
N ASP A 114 4.66 3.60 13.72
CA ASP A 114 4.01 2.74 14.70
C ASP A 114 2.95 3.53 15.47
N ALA A 115 1.81 2.89 15.74
CA ALA A 115 0.70 3.49 16.49
C ALA A 115 1.09 3.93 17.91
N ASP A 116 2.20 3.42 18.47
CA ASP A 116 2.70 3.80 19.79
C ASP A 116 3.39 5.17 19.81
N GLN A 117 3.81 5.72 18.67
CA GLN A 117 4.40 7.06 18.60
C GLN A 117 3.35 8.19 18.61
N GLN A 118 2.07 7.90 18.41
CA GLN A 118 0.99 8.88 18.56
C GLN A 118 0.81 9.38 20.01
N LYS A 119 1.29 8.64 21.02
CA LYS A 119 1.16 9.04 22.44
C LYS A 119 2.26 9.99 22.93
N GLN A 120 3.31 10.24 22.15
CA GLN A 120 4.41 11.12 22.56
C GLN A 120 4.32 12.55 21.99
N HIS A 121 3.41 12.82 21.06
CA HIS A 121 3.21 14.15 20.48
C HIS A 121 2.01 14.94 21.03
N CYS A 122 1.22 14.34 21.92
CA CYS A 122 0.22 15.03 22.75
C CYS A 122 0.72 15.10 24.21
N LYS A 123 1.68 15.99 24.47
CA LYS A 123 1.96 16.53 25.81
C LYS A 123 2.13 18.03 25.70
#